data_AF-A0A662UMG9-F1
#
_entry.id   AF-A0A662UMG9-F1
#
_cell.length_a   1.000
_cell.length_b   1.000
_cell.length_c   1.000
_cell.angle_alpha   90.00
_cell.angle_beta   90.00
_cell.angle_gamma   90.00
#
_symmetry.space_group_name_H-M   'P 1'
#
loop_
_entity.id
_entity.type
_entity.pdbx_description
1 polymer ?
#
loop_
_entity_poly.entity_id
_entity_poly.type
_entity_poly.pdbx_seq_one_letter_code
_entity_poly.pdbx_strand_id
1 'polypeptide(L)'
;MSSRVVGHGRCPKCNREGSIVFKEISGRIYVYVKHGREWCYLGPLDRVDLSSILIDLRDYHISTTKLVDYVRVKWGTISMRIPVLFVIGLALLLAAYGIGIGDSSYGNYVLALVLLSTLSFLLAIAVYESTYTRLQGYTILSRIISKGLVPYALFTVVLVVCVIIATIPLVASIRLEFRIPLHTSPPDVETYAYISIVIPITSFIISSLIITYLSRPLISSLRKLIVYIIVSVTASYIIFFVIPLILHGIQVLVEPATFIHIATSVSVAFATTVAFIIMFTAALSVLKKIVKT
;
A
#
# COMPACT_ATOMS: atom_id res chain seq x y z
N MET A 1 -2.67 14.68 -46.54
CA MET A 1 -1.89 14.18 -45.38
C MET A 1 -2.35 14.94 -44.15
N SER A 2 -2.83 14.24 -43.11
CA SER A 2 -3.15 14.87 -41.82
C SER A 2 -2.01 14.60 -40.84
N SER A 3 -1.48 15.64 -40.19
CA SER A 3 -0.52 15.51 -39.10
C SER A 3 -1.14 16.08 -37.83
N ARG A 4 -1.16 15.30 -36.75
CA ARG A 4 -1.78 15.69 -35.47
C ARG A 4 -0.85 15.43 -34.31
N VAL A 5 -0.68 16.41 -33.44
CA VAL A 5 0.11 16.27 -32.20
C VAL A 5 -0.75 15.57 -31.15
N VAL A 6 -0.20 14.57 -30.47
CA VAL A 6 -0.92 13.65 -29.58
C VAL A 6 -0.50 13.80 -28.12
N GLY A 7 0.70 14.31 -27.87
CA GLY A 7 1.22 14.52 -26.52
C GLY A 7 2.70 14.87 -26.55
N HIS A 8 3.31 14.94 -25.36
CA HIS A 8 4.74 15.18 -25.20
C HIS A 8 5.44 13.94 -24.67
N GLY A 9 6.67 13.73 -25.14
CA GLY A 9 7.43 12.52 -24.84
C GLY A 9 8.90 12.62 -25.16
N ARG A 10 9.66 11.61 -24.73
CA ARG A 10 11.09 11.49 -25.04
C ARG A 10 11.29 10.56 -26.23
N CYS A 11 11.94 11.04 -27.28
CA CYS A 11 12.16 10.26 -28.49
C CYS A 11 13.15 9.11 -28.23
N PRO A 12 12.79 7.85 -28.53
CA PRO A 12 13.70 6.71 -28.32
C PRO A 12 14.90 6.71 -29.28
N LYS A 13 14.82 7.43 -30.42
CA LYS A 13 15.93 7.51 -31.39
C LYS A 13 17.01 8.51 -31.01
N CYS A 14 16.64 9.67 -30.47
CA CYS A 14 17.58 10.76 -30.21
C CYS A 14 17.61 11.21 -28.74
N ASN A 15 16.82 10.58 -27.88
CA ASN A 15 16.71 10.84 -26.44
C ASN A 15 16.35 12.29 -26.04
N ARG A 16 15.95 13.12 -27.02
CA ARG A 16 15.45 14.47 -26.81
C ARG A 16 13.95 14.45 -26.52
N GLU A 17 13.49 15.41 -25.75
CA GLU A 17 12.05 15.65 -25.56
C GLU A 17 11.45 16.33 -26.79
N GLY A 18 10.22 15.98 -27.12
CA GLY A 18 9.52 16.52 -28.27
C GLY A 18 8.04 16.20 -28.26
N SER A 19 7.33 16.80 -29.20
CA SER A 19 5.90 16.55 -29.38
C SER A 19 5.70 15.31 -30.25
N ILE A 20 4.91 14.35 -29.78
CA ILE A 20 4.57 13.15 -30.53
C ILE A 20 3.50 13.51 -31.55
N VAL A 21 3.73 13.18 -32.82
CA VAL A 21 2.86 13.53 -33.93
C VAL A 21 2.46 12.28 -34.68
N PHE A 22 1.17 12.08 -34.90
CA PHE A 22 0.66 11.05 -35.81
C PHE A 22 0.44 11.64 -37.20
N LYS A 23 0.96 10.96 -38.21
CA LYS A 23 0.69 11.25 -39.61
C LYS A 23 -0.15 10.13 -40.20
N GLU A 24 -1.28 10.49 -40.77
CA GLU A 24 -2.11 9.56 -41.52
C GLU A 24 -1.78 9.66 -43.01
N ILE A 25 -1.37 8.52 -43.57
CA ILE A 25 -1.02 8.35 -44.98
C ILE A 25 -1.71 7.06 -45.45
N SER A 26 -2.62 7.18 -46.41
CA SER A 26 -3.33 6.04 -47.02
C SER A 26 -4.03 5.12 -46.01
N GLY A 27 -4.71 5.70 -45.01
CA GLY A 27 -5.44 4.96 -43.97
C GLY A 27 -4.56 4.27 -42.92
N ARG A 28 -3.23 4.42 -43.00
CA ARG A 28 -2.29 3.95 -41.97
C ARG A 28 -1.72 5.12 -41.19
N ILE A 29 -1.52 4.88 -39.89
CA ILE A 29 -1.06 5.90 -38.94
C ILE A 29 0.41 5.65 -38.63
N TYR A 30 1.21 6.70 -38.79
CA TYR A 30 2.65 6.69 -38.61
C TYR A 30 3.02 7.63 -37.47
N VAL A 31 3.90 7.17 -36.58
CA VAL A 31 4.32 7.91 -35.39
C VAL A 31 5.63 8.65 -35.68
N TYR A 32 5.63 9.94 -35.35
CA TYR A 32 6.78 10.82 -35.41
C TYR A 32 6.97 11.51 -34.06
N VAL A 33 8.19 11.97 -33.78
CA VAL A 33 8.47 12.91 -32.69
C VAL A 33 9.10 14.16 -33.28
N LYS A 34 8.52 15.32 -32.98
CA LYS A 34 8.97 16.63 -33.44
C LYS A 34 9.80 17.30 -32.35
N HIS A 35 11.04 17.63 -32.68
CA HIS A 35 12.00 18.36 -31.85
C HIS A 35 12.22 19.76 -32.47
N GLY A 36 11.31 20.69 -32.21
CA GLY A 36 11.35 22.01 -32.85
C GLY A 36 11.21 21.92 -34.37
N ARG A 37 12.32 22.02 -35.12
CA ARG A 37 12.35 21.92 -36.59
C ARG A 37 12.62 20.51 -37.11
N GLU A 38 13.15 19.62 -36.28
CA GLU A 38 13.53 18.26 -36.68
C GLU A 38 12.41 17.25 -36.38
N TRP A 39 12.29 16.22 -37.21
CA TRP A 39 11.26 15.19 -37.08
C TRP A 39 11.92 13.81 -37.10
N CYS A 40 11.70 13.02 -36.06
CA CYS A 40 12.14 11.64 -35.97
C CYS A 40 10.98 10.70 -36.29
N TYR A 41 11.08 9.91 -37.36
CA TYR A 41 10.14 8.83 -37.66
C TYR A 41 10.38 7.63 -36.75
N LEU A 42 9.33 7.14 -36.08
CA LEU A 42 9.42 6.00 -35.17
C LEU A 42 8.90 4.69 -35.78
N GLY A 43 7.90 4.75 -36.64
CA GLY A 43 7.29 3.57 -37.24
C GLY A 43 5.79 3.70 -37.45
N PRO A 44 5.13 2.67 -38.01
CA PRO A 44 3.68 2.57 -37.98
C PRO A 44 3.19 2.37 -36.53
N LEU A 45 2.03 2.92 -36.21
CA LEU A 45 1.42 2.90 -34.86
C LEU A 45 1.40 1.49 -34.24
N ASP A 46 1.10 0.49 -35.06
CA ASP A 46 0.95 -0.91 -34.67
C ASP A 46 2.25 -1.55 -34.15
N ARG A 47 3.41 -0.93 -34.45
CA ARG A 47 4.74 -1.41 -34.08
C ARG A 47 5.45 -0.52 -33.05
N VAL A 48 4.84 0.61 -32.68
CA VAL A 48 5.47 1.59 -31.78
C VAL A 48 4.80 1.51 -30.41
N ASP A 49 5.58 1.18 -29.39
CA ASP A 49 5.09 1.20 -28.01
C ASP A 49 4.99 2.63 -27.47
N LEU A 50 3.82 3.23 -27.66
CA LEU A 50 3.48 4.58 -27.21
C LEU A 50 3.60 4.76 -25.69
N SER A 51 3.41 3.70 -24.90
CA SER A 51 3.45 3.77 -23.43
C SER A 51 4.85 4.11 -22.91
N SER A 52 5.88 3.72 -23.65
CA SER A 52 7.28 4.02 -23.33
C SER A 52 7.70 5.45 -23.68
N ILE A 53 6.91 6.16 -24.49
CA ILE A 53 7.27 7.43 -25.14
C ILE A 53 6.46 8.59 -24.57
N LEU A 54 5.15 8.39 -24.30
CA LEU A 54 4.25 9.41 -23.76
C LEU A 54 4.53 9.69 -22.28
N ILE A 55 4.82 10.95 -21.96
CA ILE A 55 5.03 11.42 -20.58
C ILE A 55 3.78 12.15 -20.06
N ASP A 56 3.10 12.89 -20.94
CA ASP A 56 1.89 13.64 -20.58
C ASP A 56 0.89 13.71 -21.76
N LEU A 57 -0.39 13.58 -21.44
CA LEU A 57 -1.54 13.73 -22.34
C LEU A 57 -2.32 15.03 -22.08
N ARG A 58 -1.77 15.91 -21.25
CA ARG A 58 -2.38 17.21 -20.97
C ARG A 58 -2.52 18.04 -22.24
N ASP A 59 -3.79 18.36 -22.48
CA ASP A 59 -4.31 19.30 -23.45
C ASP A 59 -3.97 18.94 -24.90
N TYR A 60 -4.95 18.45 -25.66
CA TYR A 60 -5.22 18.94 -27.03
C TYR A 60 -6.42 18.20 -27.64
N HIS A 61 -7.17 18.90 -28.50
CA HIS A 61 -8.47 18.49 -29.05
C HIS A 61 -8.49 17.07 -29.64
N ILE A 62 -9.01 16.15 -28.83
CA ILE A 62 -9.29 14.77 -29.18
C ILE A 62 -10.64 14.70 -29.90
N SER A 63 -10.64 14.82 -31.23
CA SER A 63 -11.84 14.64 -32.05
C SER A 63 -11.54 13.85 -33.34
N THR A 64 -11.35 12.54 -33.17
CA THR A 64 -11.70 11.50 -34.16
C THR A 64 -12.03 10.19 -33.43
N THR A 65 -13.24 9.68 -33.60
CA THR A 65 -13.86 8.62 -32.76
C THR A 65 -13.05 7.33 -32.65
N LYS A 66 -12.54 6.74 -33.75
CA LYS A 66 -11.94 5.38 -33.69
C LYS A 66 -10.63 5.24 -32.91
N LEU A 67 -9.69 6.19 -33.05
CA LEU A 67 -8.39 6.10 -32.35
C LEU A 67 -8.54 6.45 -30.87
N VAL A 68 -9.46 7.36 -30.59
CA VAL A 68 -9.85 7.74 -29.24
C VAL A 68 -10.54 6.58 -28.57
N ASP A 69 -11.46 5.90 -29.25
CA ASP A 69 -12.13 4.74 -28.70
C ASP A 69 -11.14 3.60 -28.48
N TYR A 70 -10.20 3.34 -29.39
CA TYR A 70 -9.21 2.29 -29.17
C TYR A 70 -8.24 2.60 -28.01
N VAL A 71 -7.69 3.83 -27.96
CA VAL A 71 -6.82 4.26 -26.86
C VAL A 71 -7.62 4.33 -25.56
N ARG A 72 -8.82 4.91 -25.56
CA ARG A 72 -9.72 4.97 -24.39
C ARG A 72 -10.18 3.61 -23.93
N VAL A 73 -10.41 2.64 -24.83
CA VAL A 73 -10.78 1.26 -24.46
C VAL A 73 -9.57 0.55 -23.89
N LYS A 74 -8.40 0.60 -24.52
CA LYS A 74 -7.20 -0.08 -24.00
C LYS A 74 -6.72 0.55 -22.69
N TRP A 75 -6.72 1.88 -22.62
CA TRP A 75 -6.32 2.66 -21.45
C TRP A 75 -7.40 2.65 -20.37
N GLY A 76 -8.68 2.62 -20.74
CA GLY A 76 -9.82 2.38 -19.85
C GLY A 76 -9.81 0.97 -19.26
N THR A 77 -9.48 -0.05 -20.06
CA THR A 77 -9.36 -1.43 -19.56
C THR A 77 -8.21 -1.57 -18.56
N ILE A 78 -7.07 -0.92 -18.80
CA ILE A 78 -5.93 -0.90 -17.85
C ILE A 78 -6.26 -0.05 -16.62
N SER A 79 -6.84 1.14 -16.83
CA SER A 79 -7.29 2.06 -15.77
C SER A 79 -8.36 1.43 -14.88
N MET A 80 -9.24 0.57 -15.41
CA MET A 80 -10.28 -0.12 -14.63
C MET A 80 -9.76 -1.30 -13.81
N ARG A 81 -8.65 -1.94 -14.19
CA ARG A 81 -8.13 -3.11 -13.45
C ARG A 81 -7.75 -2.77 -12.01
N ILE A 82 -7.13 -1.62 -11.80
CA ILE A 82 -6.67 -1.16 -10.48
C ILE A 82 -7.85 -0.87 -9.52
N PRO A 83 -8.83 -0.02 -9.87
CA PRO A 83 -10.00 0.23 -9.03
C PRO A 83 -10.85 -1.03 -8.85
N VAL A 84 -10.96 -1.92 -9.84
CA VAL A 84 -11.68 -3.20 -9.66
C VAL A 84 -11.01 -4.07 -8.60
N LEU A 85 -9.70 -4.26 -8.65
CA LEU A 85 -8.96 -5.03 -7.63
C LEU A 85 -9.05 -4.38 -6.24
N PHE A 86 -9.04 -3.06 -6.18
CA PHE A 86 -9.23 -2.32 -4.94
C PHE A 86 -10.64 -2.51 -4.36
N VAL A 87 -11.68 -2.42 -5.20
CA VAL A 87 -13.09 -2.63 -4.82
C VAL A 87 -13.31 -4.07 -4.36
N ILE A 88 -12.74 -5.07 -5.05
CA ILE A 88 -12.79 -6.47 -4.62
C ILE A 88 -12.14 -6.63 -3.25
N GLY A 89 -10.93 -6.06 -3.06
CA GLY A 89 -10.24 -6.11 -1.77
C GLY A 89 -11.06 -5.48 -0.64
N LEU A 90 -11.66 -4.31 -0.89
CA LEU A 90 -12.51 -3.61 0.07
C LEU A 90 -13.79 -4.39 0.38
N ALA A 91 -14.46 -4.94 -0.64
CA ALA A 91 -15.68 -5.72 -0.48
C ALA A 91 -15.43 -6.98 0.37
N LEU A 92 -14.31 -7.67 0.15
CA LEU A 92 -13.89 -8.82 0.95
C LEU A 92 -13.62 -8.43 2.41
N LEU A 93 -12.97 -7.28 2.64
CA LEU A 93 -12.70 -6.79 4.00
C LEU A 93 -13.99 -6.40 4.73
N LEU A 94 -14.93 -5.74 4.04
CA LEU A 94 -16.24 -5.40 4.59
C LEU A 94 -17.08 -6.64 4.88
N ALA A 95 -17.03 -7.65 4.00
CA ALA A 95 -17.67 -8.95 4.25
C ALA A 95 -17.06 -9.64 5.48
N ALA A 96 -15.73 -9.60 5.63
CA ALA A 96 -15.06 -10.11 6.82
C ALA A 96 -15.51 -9.40 8.10
N TYR A 97 -15.74 -8.08 8.03
CA TYR A 97 -16.26 -7.28 9.13
C TYR A 97 -17.70 -7.67 9.49
N GLY A 98 -18.57 -7.79 8.49
CA GLY A 98 -19.96 -8.18 8.69
C GLY A 98 -20.10 -9.58 9.31
N ILE A 99 -19.33 -10.55 8.83
CA ILE A 99 -19.32 -11.91 9.37
C ILE A 99 -18.66 -11.96 10.75
N GLY A 100 -17.60 -11.16 10.95
CA GLY A 100 -16.84 -11.14 12.20
C GLY A 100 -17.62 -10.64 13.41
N ILE A 101 -18.69 -9.88 13.23
CA ILE A 101 -19.57 -9.43 14.33
C ILE A 101 -20.61 -10.49 14.72
N GLY A 102 -20.89 -11.47 13.84
CA GLY A 102 -21.96 -12.44 14.03
C GLY A 102 -21.70 -13.46 15.13
N ASP A 103 -20.74 -14.37 14.93
CA ASP A 103 -20.39 -15.40 15.91
C ASP A 103 -18.91 -15.80 15.81
N SER A 104 -18.36 -16.20 16.96
CA SER A 104 -17.03 -16.76 17.16
C SER A 104 -16.70 -17.94 16.23
N SER A 105 -17.71 -18.74 15.88
CA SER A 105 -17.59 -19.91 15.00
C SER A 105 -17.11 -19.57 13.57
N TYR A 106 -17.26 -18.31 13.13
CA TYR A 106 -16.88 -17.91 11.77
C TYR A 106 -15.42 -17.44 11.64
N GLY A 107 -14.60 -17.56 12.69
CA GLY A 107 -13.25 -16.99 12.71
C GLY A 107 -12.32 -17.45 11.58
N ASN A 108 -12.48 -18.67 11.07
CA ASN A 108 -11.73 -19.17 9.91
C ASN A 108 -12.16 -18.50 8.60
N TYR A 109 -13.46 -18.25 8.41
CA TYR A 109 -13.97 -17.55 7.23
C TYR A 109 -13.52 -16.10 7.22
N VAL A 110 -13.56 -15.43 8.38
CA VAL A 110 -13.06 -14.05 8.54
C VAL A 110 -11.58 -13.98 8.18
N LEU A 111 -10.76 -14.91 8.70
CA LEU A 111 -9.33 -14.96 8.37
C LEU A 111 -9.10 -15.18 6.86
N ALA A 112 -9.84 -16.11 6.25
CA ALA A 112 -9.74 -16.37 4.81
C ALA A 112 -10.09 -15.13 3.97
N LEU A 113 -11.17 -14.43 4.32
CA LEU A 113 -11.59 -13.21 3.63
C LEU A 113 -10.57 -12.08 3.78
N VAL A 114 -9.97 -11.92 4.96
CA VAL A 114 -8.88 -10.95 5.17
C VAL A 114 -7.65 -11.31 4.35
N LEU A 115 -7.28 -12.59 4.25
CA LEU A 115 -6.15 -13.03 3.40
C LEU A 115 -6.42 -12.82 1.90
N LEU A 116 -7.63 -13.10 1.43
CA LEU A 116 -8.03 -12.83 0.04
C LEU A 116 -8.05 -11.32 -0.24
N SER A 117 -8.54 -10.52 0.71
CA SER A 117 -8.52 -9.07 0.63
C SER A 117 -7.08 -8.53 0.54
N THR A 118 -6.16 -9.01 1.38
CA THR A 118 -4.76 -8.58 1.34
C THR A 118 -4.08 -8.98 0.04
N LEU A 119 -4.32 -10.19 -0.47
CA LEU A 119 -3.83 -10.59 -1.80
C LEU A 119 -4.36 -9.68 -2.91
N SER A 120 -5.65 -9.32 -2.88
CA SER A 120 -6.25 -8.39 -3.85
C SER A 120 -5.59 -7.02 -3.79
N PHE A 121 -5.32 -6.48 -2.59
CA PHE A 121 -4.60 -5.22 -2.43
C PHE A 121 -3.15 -5.30 -2.89
N LEU A 122 -2.43 -6.38 -2.59
CA LEU A 122 -1.06 -6.59 -3.09
C LEU A 122 -1.04 -6.66 -4.62
N LEU A 123 -2.01 -7.36 -5.23
CA LEU A 123 -2.14 -7.41 -6.68
C LEU A 123 -2.45 -6.02 -7.27
N ALA A 124 -3.34 -5.24 -6.63
CA ALA A 124 -3.63 -3.87 -7.04
C ALA A 124 -2.37 -2.99 -7.01
N ILE A 125 -1.56 -3.09 -5.95
CA ILE A 125 -0.26 -2.39 -5.83
C ILE A 125 0.70 -2.84 -6.93
N ALA A 126 0.81 -4.15 -7.19
CA ALA A 126 1.70 -4.68 -8.22
C ALA A 126 1.30 -4.21 -9.63
N VAL A 127 0.00 -4.23 -9.95
CA VAL A 127 -0.55 -3.72 -11.21
C VAL A 127 -0.30 -2.22 -11.34
N TYR A 128 -0.56 -1.45 -10.29
CA TYR A 128 -0.29 -0.02 -10.25
C TYR A 128 1.19 0.28 -10.55
N GLU A 129 2.11 -0.34 -9.83
CA GLU A 129 3.55 -0.10 -9.99
C GLU A 129 4.11 -0.62 -11.32
N SER A 130 3.49 -1.65 -11.92
CA SER A 130 3.85 -2.11 -13.27
C SER A 130 3.38 -1.16 -14.37
N THR A 131 2.26 -0.47 -14.15
CA THR A 131 1.63 0.43 -15.12
C THR A 131 2.28 1.82 -15.11
N TYR A 132 2.61 2.35 -13.92
CA TYR A 132 3.10 3.73 -13.75
C TYR A 132 4.62 3.83 -13.50
N THR A 133 5.40 2.97 -14.19
CA THR A 133 6.82 2.62 -13.91
C THR A 133 7.86 3.75 -13.88
N ARG A 134 7.53 5.03 -14.11
CA ARG A 134 8.52 6.12 -14.04
C ARG A 134 8.03 7.33 -13.22
N LEU A 135 8.54 7.37 -11.99
CA LEU A 135 8.72 8.55 -11.13
C LEU A 135 7.52 9.32 -10.54
N GLN A 136 6.27 9.11 -10.98
CA GLN A 136 5.14 9.88 -10.41
C GLN A 136 4.08 9.07 -9.64
N GLY A 137 4.25 7.76 -9.48
CA GLY A 137 3.22 6.87 -8.89
C GLY A 137 2.78 7.15 -7.44
N TYR A 138 3.48 8.03 -6.71
CA TYR A 138 3.08 8.36 -5.34
C TYR A 138 3.23 9.85 -5.05
N THR A 139 2.71 10.73 -5.93
CA THR A 139 2.82 12.19 -5.76
C THR A 139 2.32 12.68 -4.39
N ILE A 140 1.20 12.12 -3.90
CA ILE A 140 0.64 12.47 -2.59
C ILE A 140 1.60 12.02 -1.47
N LEU A 141 2.06 10.77 -1.51
CA LEU A 141 2.91 10.21 -0.47
C LEU A 141 4.31 10.84 -0.45
N SER A 142 4.86 11.13 -1.63
CA SER A 142 6.09 11.88 -1.83
C SER A 142 5.99 13.31 -1.29
N ARG A 143 4.83 13.97 -1.47
CA ARG A 143 4.55 15.29 -0.89
C ARG A 143 4.44 15.26 0.64
N ILE A 144 4.00 14.16 1.25
CA ILE A 144 4.01 14.03 2.71
C ILE A 144 5.45 13.82 3.18
N ILE A 145 6.22 12.95 2.52
CA ILE A 145 7.64 12.71 2.84
C ILE A 145 8.49 13.97 2.64
N SER A 146 8.14 14.85 1.69
CA SER A 146 8.88 16.11 1.49
C SER A 146 8.78 17.07 2.67
N LYS A 147 7.82 16.87 3.59
CA LYS A 147 7.76 17.61 4.87
C LYS A 147 8.69 17.04 5.95
N GLY A 148 9.32 15.90 5.70
CA GLY A 148 10.25 15.22 6.61
C GLY A 148 9.85 13.79 6.93
N LEU A 149 10.83 13.00 7.40
CA LEU A 149 10.61 11.59 7.77
C LEU A 149 9.80 11.44 9.07
N VAL A 150 9.97 12.39 10.01
CA VAL A 150 9.27 12.38 11.31
C VAL A 150 7.75 12.55 11.17
N PRO A 151 7.20 13.57 10.48
CA PRO A 151 5.75 13.70 10.34
C PRO A 151 5.16 12.54 9.53
N TYR A 152 5.95 11.97 8.61
CA TYR A 152 5.56 10.78 7.87
C TYR A 152 5.41 9.56 8.78
N ALA A 153 6.42 9.28 9.61
CA ALA A 153 6.37 8.20 10.60
C ALA A 153 5.21 8.39 11.58
N LEU A 154 5.00 9.62 12.08
CA LEU A 154 3.88 9.92 12.99
C LEU A 154 2.52 9.61 12.34
N PHE A 155 2.31 10.04 11.09
CA PHE A 155 1.09 9.73 10.36
C PHE A 155 0.86 8.22 10.26
N THR A 156 1.93 7.46 10.00
CA THR A 156 1.84 6.00 9.87
C THR A 156 1.56 5.32 11.20
N VAL A 157 2.13 5.84 12.30
CA VAL A 157 1.87 5.35 13.66
C VAL A 157 0.39 5.54 14.02
N VAL A 158 -0.16 6.74 13.81
CA VAL A 158 -1.57 7.02 14.08
C VAL A 158 -2.47 6.08 13.27
N LEU A 159 -2.18 5.93 11.98
CA LEU A 159 -2.98 5.10 11.10
C LEU A 159 -2.92 3.60 11.48
N VAL A 160 -1.74 3.10 11.86
CA VAL A 160 -1.57 1.72 12.36
C VAL A 160 -2.31 1.52 13.67
N VAL A 161 -2.24 2.44 14.62
CA VAL A 161 -2.99 2.36 15.89
C VAL A 161 -4.50 2.32 15.62
N CYS A 162 -5.01 3.19 14.75
CA CYS A 162 -6.42 3.17 14.35
C CYS A 162 -6.83 1.83 13.72
N VAL A 163 -5.98 1.24 12.88
CA VAL A 163 -6.22 -0.07 12.27
C VAL A 163 -6.22 -1.17 13.31
N ILE A 164 -5.30 -1.15 14.27
CA ILE A 164 -5.28 -2.14 15.35
C ILE A 164 -6.60 -2.06 16.12
N ILE A 165 -7.03 -0.87 16.53
CA ILE A 165 -8.30 -0.67 17.25
C ILE A 165 -9.49 -1.14 16.40
N ALA A 166 -9.54 -0.75 15.12
CA ALA A 166 -10.61 -1.13 14.21
C ALA A 166 -10.66 -2.64 13.93
N THR A 167 -9.55 -3.36 14.14
CA THR A 167 -9.46 -4.81 13.89
C THR A 167 -9.75 -5.68 15.10
N ILE A 168 -9.79 -5.12 16.32
CA ILE A 168 -10.18 -5.83 17.55
C ILE A 168 -11.55 -6.54 17.43
N PRO A 169 -12.60 -5.90 16.86
CA PRO A 169 -13.92 -6.54 16.75
C PRO A 169 -13.96 -7.72 15.78
N LEU A 170 -12.96 -7.90 14.91
CA LEU A 170 -12.96 -9.04 13.99
C LEU A 170 -12.64 -10.31 14.78
N VAL A 171 -13.63 -11.20 14.84
CA VAL A 171 -13.43 -12.58 15.27
C VAL A 171 -12.44 -13.24 14.31
N ALA A 172 -11.21 -13.47 14.78
CA ALA A 172 -10.24 -14.33 14.12
C ALA A 172 -10.05 -15.62 14.92
N SER A 173 -9.77 -16.73 14.21
CA SER A 173 -9.45 -18.02 14.83
C SER A 173 -8.11 -18.01 15.57
N ILE A 174 -7.15 -17.22 15.08
CA ILE A 174 -5.84 -17.05 15.72
C ILE A 174 -5.82 -15.70 16.44
N ARG A 175 -5.67 -15.76 17.77
CA ARG A 175 -5.59 -14.60 18.66
C ARG A 175 -4.34 -14.70 19.51
N LEU A 176 -3.60 -13.59 19.60
CA LEU A 176 -2.48 -13.44 20.52
C LEU A 176 -3.01 -12.78 21.79
N GLU A 177 -3.00 -13.52 22.89
CA GLU A 177 -3.39 -13.03 24.20
C GLU A 177 -2.15 -12.58 24.97
N PHE A 178 -2.11 -11.31 25.35
CA PHE A 178 -1.08 -10.71 26.17
C PHE A 178 -1.67 -10.46 27.55
N ARG A 179 -1.22 -11.22 28.55
CA ARG A 179 -1.66 -11.05 29.95
C ARG A 179 -0.63 -10.24 30.70
N ILE A 180 -1.03 -9.06 31.16
CA ILE A 180 -0.21 -8.18 31.99
C ILE A 180 -0.67 -8.34 33.44
N PRO A 181 0.17 -8.88 34.34
CA PRO A 181 -0.16 -8.93 35.76
C PRO A 181 -0.16 -7.51 36.35
N LEU A 182 -1.17 -7.23 37.17
CA LEU A 182 -1.25 -6.06 38.04
C LEU A 182 -1.06 -6.54 39.47
N HIS A 183 -0.07 -5.99 40.18
CA HIS A 183 -0.02 -6.15 41.62
C HIS A 183 -0.93 -5.11 42.27
N THR A 184 -2.04 -5.58 42.85
CA THR A 184 -2.88 -4.80 43.76
C THR A 184 -2.72 -5.38 45.17
N SER A 185 -1.99 -4.70 46.05
CA SER A 185 -1.90 -5.05 47.49
C SER A 185 -3.13 -4.53 48.23
N PRO A 186 -3.66 -5.26 49.24
CA PRO A 186 -3.05 -5.35 50.58
C PRO A 186 -2.66 -6.81 50.97
N PRO A 187 -2.01 -7.05 52.13
CA PRO A 187 -0.94 -8.04 52.30
C PRO A 187 -1.37 -9.51 52.45
N ASP A 188 -2.67 -9.83 52.48
CA ASP A 188 -3.12 -11.16 52.94
C ASP A 188 -3.83 -12.01 51.87
N VAL A 189 -3.99 -11.50 50.64
CA VAL A 189 -4.51 -12.31 49.52
C VAL A 189 -3.85 -11.84 48.22
N GLU A 190 -2.90 -12.62 47.69
CA GLU A 190 -2.31 -12.41 46.35
C GLU A 190 -3.37 -12.58 45.26
N THR A 191 -4.18 -11.54 45.07
CA THR A 191 -5.16 -11.49 44.00
C THR A 191 -4.48 -10.82 42.81
N TYR A 192 -3.85 -11.62 41.95
CA TYR A 192 -3.32 -11.11 40.68
C TYR A 192 -4.49 -10.68 39.79
N ALA A 193 -4.73 -9.39 39.66
CA ALA A 193 -5.57 -8.87 38.60
C ALA A 193 -4.76 -8.91 37.30
N TYR A 194 -5.35 -9.36 36.19
CA TYR A 194 -4.67 -9.39 34.89
C TYR A 194 -5.42 -8.51 33.90
N ILE A 195 -4.69 -7.65 33.18
CA ILE A 195 -5.19 -7.04 31.95
C ILE A 195 -4.88 -8.00 30.81
N SER A 196 -5.92 -8.53 30.16
CA SER A 196 -5.79 -9.33 28.95
C SER A 196 -6.00 -8.45 27.72
N ILE A 197 -4.93 -8.26 26.94
CA ILE A 197 -4.98 -7.60 25.64
C ILE A 197 -4.98 -8.69 24.58
N VAL A 198 -6.09 -8.82 23.85
CA VAL A 198 -6.24 -9.83 22.80
C VAL A 198 -6.12 -9.16 21.44
N ILE A 199 -5.08 -9.51 20.68
CA ILE A 199 -4.87 -8.98 19.32
C ILE A 199 -5.11 -10.11 18.31
N PRO A 200 -6.09 -9.97 17.40
CA PRO A 200 -6.33 -10.97 16.36
C PRO A 200 -5.22 -10.92 15.29
N ILE A 201 -4.90 -12.08 14.69
CA ILE A 201 -3.86 -12.14 13.64
C ILE A 201 -4.14 -11.23 12.45
N THR A 202 -5.43 -10.96 12.17
CA THR A 202 -5.90 -10.04 11.12
C THR A 202 -5.37 -8.62 11.32
N SER A 203 -5.17 -8.20 12.56
CA SER A 203 -4.57 -6.90 12.90
C SER A 203 -3.15 -6.78 12.39
N PHE A 204 -2.32 -7.81 12.63
CA PHE A 204 -0.94 -7.88 12.16
C PHE A 204 -0.85 -7.93 10.63
N ILE A 205 -1.78 -8.65 9.99
CA ILE A 205 -1.86 -8.76 8.53
C ILE A 205 -2.22 -7.41 7.89
N ILE A 206 -3.22 -6.70 8.41
CA ILE A 206 -3.66 -5.42 7.82
C ILE A 206 -2.65 -4.31 8.14
N SER A 207 -2.12 -4.25 9.36
CA SER A 207 -1.10 -3.26 9.73
C SER A 207 0.19 -3.41 8.90
N SER A 208 0.66 -4.65 8.70
CA SER A 208 1.83 -4.92 7.86
C SER A 208 1.58 -4.59 6.39
N LEU A 209 0.38 -4.82 5.85
CA LEU A 209 0.02 -4.42 4.49
C LEU A 209 0.10 -2.90 4.31
N ILE A 210 -0.46 -2.15 5.27
CA ILE A 210 -0.44 -0.69 5.28
C ILE A 210 0.98 -0.15 5.35
N ILE A 211 1.80 -0.66 6.27
CA ILE A 211 3.20 -0.24 6.38
C ILE A 211 3.96 -0.61 5.11
N THR A 212 3.65 -1.75 4.49
CA THR A 212 4.23 -2.19 3.21
C THR A 212 3.85 -1.27 2.04
N TYR A 213 2.66 -0.69 2.05
CA TYR A 213 2.24 0.31 1.05
C TYR A 213 2.88 1.68 1.33
N LEU A 214 2.88 2.13 2.58
CA LEU A 214 3.46 3.42 2.97
C LEU A 214 4.99 3.42 2.87
N SER A 215 5.65 2.26 2.90
CA SER A 215 7.10 2.18 2.72
C SER A 215 7.56 2.37 1.25
N ARG A 216 6.64 2.34 0.28
CA ARG A 216 6.96 2.34 -1.17
C ARG A 216 7.82 3.52 -1.64
N PRO A 217 7.56 4.78 -1.25
CA PRO A 217 8.39 5.89 -1.71
C PRO A 217 9.79 5.91 -1.08
N LEU A 218 10.01 5.16 0.00
CA LEU A 218 11.27 5.08 0.74
C LEU A 218 12.19 3.97 0.21
N ILE A 219 11.76 3.19 -0.79
CA ILE A 219 12.53 2.09 -1.39
C ILE A 219 13.87 2.56 -1.98
N SER A 220 13.99 3.84 -2.36
CA SER A 220 15.23 4.41 -2.88
C SER A 220 16.37 4.46 -1.86
N SER A 221 16.07 4.43 -0.55
CA SER A 221 17.07 4.51 0.51
C SER A 221 16.83 3.46 1.59
N LEU A 222 17.63 2.40 1.55
CA LEU A 222 17.53 1.27 2.47
C LEU A 222 17.62 1.69 3.94
N ARG A 223 18.52 2.63 4.27
CA ARG A 223 18.66 3.16 5.65
C ARG A 223 17.39 3.86 6.12
N LYS A 224 16.80 4.73 5.29
CA LYS A 224 15.55 5.44 5.63
C LYS A 224 14.39 4.47 5.77
N LEU A 225 14.33 3.46 4.90
CA LEU A 225 13.33 2.40 4.94
C LEU A 225 13.38 1.60 6.24
N ILE A 226 14.56 1.13 6.64
CA ILE A 226 14.74 0.36 7.89
C ILE A 226 14.37 1.20 9.10
N VAL A 227 14.89 2.43 9.20
CA VAL A 227 14.59 3.33 10.31
C VAL A 227 13.09 3.60 10.39
N TYR A 228 12.45 3.85 9.24
CA TYR A 228 11.01 4.08 9.16
C TYR A 228 10.20 2.87 9.65
N ILE A 229 10.52 1.65 9.19
CA ILE A 229 9.81 0.44 9.61
C ILE A 229 9.99 0.22 11.12
N ILE A 230 11.23 0.30 11.62
CA ILE A 230 11.52 0.06 13.02
C ILE A 230 10.74 1.06 13.90
N VAL A 231 10.91 2.36 13.65
CA VAL A 231 10.29 3.41 14.46
C VAL A 231 8.76 3.35 14.39
N SER A 232 8.18 3.14 13.20
CA SER A 232 6.73 3.14 13.05
C SER A 232 6.09 1.93 13.71
N VAL A 233 6.69 0.75 13.58
CA VAL A 233 6.18 -0.48 14.22
C VAL A 233 6.32 -0.39 15.73
N THR A 234 7.51 -0.06 16.25
CA THR A 234 7.74 0.01 17.71
C THR A 234 6.86 1.06 18.36
N ALA A 235 6.80 2.28 17.82
CA ALA A 235 5.98 3.34 18.38
C ALA A 235 4.48 2.98 18.38
N SER A 236 3.98 2.35 17.32
CA SER A 236 2.57 1.94 17.24
C SER A 236 2.20 0.94 18.33
N TYR A 237 3.03 -0.09 18.53
CA TYR A 237 2.76 -1.11 19.55
C TYR A 237 2.98 -0.60 20.96
N ILE A 238 3.99 0.24 21.20
CA ILE A 238 4.18 0.90 22.49
C ILE A 238 2.92 1.70 22.85
N ILE A 239 2.45 2.56 21.95
CA ILE A 239 1.24 3.37 22.18
C ILE A 239 0.05 2.45 22.45
N PHE A 240 -0.15 1.41 21.63
CA PHE A 240 -1.27 0.49 21.79
C PHE A 240 -1.27 -0.23 23.14
N PHE A 241 -0.13 -0.76 23.58
CA PHE A 241 -0.04 -1.46 24.87
C PHE A 241 -0.12 -0.51 26.07
N VAL A 242 0.34 0.73 25.94
CA VAL A 242 0.31 1.73 27.02
C VAL A 242 -1.08 2.33 27.24
N ILE A 243 -1.93 2.46 26.21
CA ILE A 243 -3.27 3.06 26.33
C ILE A 243 -4.13 2.39 27.44
N PRO A 244 -4.30 1.05 27.48
CA PRO A 244 -5.06 0.39 28.53
C PRO A 244 -4.47 0.56 29.94
N LEU A 245 -3.14 0.68 30.04
CA LEU A 245 -2.43 0.84 31.31
C LEU A 245 -2.66 2.22 31.92
N ILE A 246 -2.68 3.28 31.10
CA ILE A 246 -2.97 4.64 31.57
C ILE A 246 -4.36 4.71 32.24
N LEU A 247 -5.34 3.95 31.74
CA LEU A 247 -6.68 3.89 32.32
C LEU A 247 -6.70 3.26 33.73
N HIS A 248 -5.69 2.46 34.09
CA HIS A 248 -5.56 1.80 35.40
C HIS A 248 -4.62 2.55 36.36
N GLY A 249 -4.02 3.67 35.91
CA GLY A 249 -3.17 4.53 36.73
C GLY A 249 -1.69 4.50 36.34
N ILE A 250 -1.03 5.66 36.44
CA ILE A 250 0.37 5.86 36.02
C ILE A 250 1.34 5.02 36.87
N GLN A 251 0.99 4.71 38.11
CA GLN A 251 1.83 3.94 39.04
C GLN A 251 2.13 2.53 38.52
N VAL A 252 1.23 1.93 37.74
CA VAL A 252 1.39 0.60 37.14
C VAL A 252 2.53 0.57 36.11
N LEU A 253 2.81 1.70 35.44
CA LEU A 253 3.88 1.81 34.44
C LEU A 253 5.28 1.88 35.05
N VAL A 254 5.39 2.25 36.33
CA VAL A 254 6.68 2.37 37.05
C VAL A 254 7.14 1.00 37.57
N GLU A 255 6.22 0.03 37.62
CA GLU A 255 6.50 -1.29 38.14
C GLU A 255 7.39 -2.09 37.16
N PRO A 256 8.53 -2.64 37.63
CA PRO A 256 9.51 -3.29 36.74
C PRO A 256 8.94 -4.53 36.05
N ALA A 257 8.04 -5.26 36.70
CA ALA A 257 7.36 -6.42 36.12
C ALA A 257 6.50 -6.00 34.91
N THR A 258 5.67 -4.97 35.07
CA THR A 258 4.85 -4.40 33.99
C THR A 258 5.72 -3.94 32.82
N PHE A 259 6.84 -3.27 33.09
CA PHE A 259 7.76 -2.81 32.05
C PHE A 259 8.35 -3.98 31.23
N ILE A 260 8.79 -5.06 31.88
CA ILE A 260 9.30 -6.27 31.21
C ILE A 260 8.20 -6.91 30.35
N HIS A 261 6.96 -6.97 30.85
CA HIS A 261 5.82 -7.49 30.10
C HIS A 261 5.47 -6.65 28.86
N ILE A 262 5.52 -5.32 28.97
CA ILE A 262 5.33 -4.42 27.81
C ILE A 262 6.45 -4.66 26.80
N ALA A 263 7.71 -4.68 27.25
CA ALA A 263 8.85 -4.85 26.36
C ALA A 263 8.80 -6.18 25.60
N THR A 264 8.45 -7.28 26.28
CA THR A 264 8.29 -8.60 25.65
C THR A 264 7.10 -8.63 24.69
N SER A 265 5.94 -8.08 25.07
CA SER A 265 4.74 -8.02 24.22
C SER A 265 4.97 -7.19 22.95
N VAL A 266 5.59 -6.02 23.10
CA VAL A 266 5.99 -5.16 21.96
C VAL A 266 6.99 -5.89 21.07
N SER A 267 7.95 -6.63 21.64
CA SER A 267 8.95 -7.38 20.87
C SER A 267 8.32 -8.50 20.03
N VAL A 268 7.35 -9.24 20.59
CA VAL A 268 6.60 -10.27 19.86
C VAL A 268 5.75 -9.65 18.74
N ALA A 269 5.03 -8.56 19.06
CA ALA A 269 4.22 -7.84 18.07
C ALA A 269 5.07 -7.22 16.94
N PHE A 270 6.26 -6.74 17.29
CA PHE A 270 7.25 -6.23 16.35
C PHE A 270 7.77 -7.35 15.44
N ALA A 271 8.22 -8.47 15.99
CA ALA A 271 8.77 -9.58 15.21
C ALA A 271 7.73 -10.14 14.22
N THR A 272 6.49 -10.31 14.68
CA THR A 272 5.39 -10.81 13.84
C THR A 272 5.03 -9.85 12.71
N THR A 273 4.90 -8.54 12.98
CA THR A 273 4.64 -7.56 11.91
C THR A 273 5.76 -7.45 10.91
N VAL A 274 7.02 -7.43 11.36
CA VAL A 274 8.17 -7.38 10.47
C VAL A 274 8.24 -8.62 9.59
N ALA A 275 7.94 -9.80 10.13
CA ALA A 275 7.86 -11.03 9.33
C ALA A 275 6.82 -10.91 8.20
N PHE A 276 5.61 -10.40 8.48
CA PHE A 276 4.61 -10.16 7.44
C PHE A 276 5.03 -9.09 6.42
N ILE A 277 5.68 -8.00 6.86
CA ILE A 277 6.21 -6.97 5.93
C ILE A 277 7.23 -7.59 4.97
N ILE A 278 8.13 -8.44 5.45
CA ILE A 278 9.09 -9.16 4.62
C ILE A 278 8.36 -10.09 3.64
N MET A 279 7.35 -10.84 4.11
CA MET A 279 6.56 -11.71 3.24
C MET A 279 5.82 -10.91 2.15
N PHE A 280 5.20 -9.79 2.48
CA PHE A 280 4.47 -8.96 1.51
C PHE A 280 5.38 -8.25 0.52
N THR A 281 6.54 -7.78 0.96
CA THR A 281 7.55 -7.22 0.04
C THR A 281 8.06 -8.27 -0.94
N ALA A 282 8.32 -9.51 -0.49
CA ALA A 282 8.67 -10.63 -1.35
C ALA A 282 7.53 -10.99 -2.31
N ALA A 283 6.30 -11.14 -1.82
CA ALA A 283 5.11 -11.43 -2.63
C ALA A 283 4.89 -10.38 -3.73
N LEU A 284 5.03 -9.09 -3.42
CA LEU A 284 4.94 -8.02 -4.41
C LEU A 284 6.01 -8.11 -5.49
N SER A 285 7.22 -8.53 -5.15
CA SER A 285 8.28 -8.74 -6.15
C SER A 285 7.91 -9.85 -7.14
N VAL A 286 7.27 -10.92 -6.66
CA VAL A 286 6.78 -12.04 -7.49
C VAL A 286 5.59 -11.61 -8.34
N LEU A 287 4.58 -10.98 -7.74
CA LEU A 287 3.38 -10.50 -8.43
C LEU A 287 3.74 -9.53 -9.57
N LYS A 288 4.71 -8.63 -9.35
CA LYS A 288 5.20 -7.72 -10.39
C LYS A 288 5.83 -8.44 -11.58
N LYS A 289 6.50 -9.57 -11.36
CA LYS A 289 7.06 -10.37 -12.45
C LYS A 289 5.93 -10.99 -13.27
N ILE A 290 4.93 -11.55 -12.59
CA ILE A 290 3.76 -12.18 -13.22
C ILE A 290 2.93 -11.17 -14.03
N VAL A 291 2.74 -9.95 -13.52
CA VAL A 291 1.96 -8.92 -14.23
C VAL A 291 2.69 -8.34 -15.45
N LYS A 292 4.02 -8.43 -15.49
CA LYS A 292 4.84 -7.94 -16.61
C LYS A 292 5.03 -8.95 -17.74
N THR A 293 4.91 -10.24 -17.45
CA THR A 293 4.81 -11.32 -18.44
C THR A 293 3.47 -11.31 -19.15
#